data_AF-A0A3B9GX33-F1
#
_entry.id   AF-A0A3B9GX33-F1
#
_cell.length_a   1.000
_cell.length_b   1.000
_cell.length_c   1.000
_cell.angle_alpha   90.00
_cell.angle_beta   90.00
_cell.angle_gamma   90.00
#
_symmetry.space_group_name_H-M   'P 1'
#
loop_
_entity.id
_entity.type
_entity.pdbx_description
1 polymer ?
#
loop_
_entity_poly.entity_id
_entity_poly.type
_entity_poly.pdbx_seq_one_letter_code
_entity_poly.pdbx_strand_id
1 'polypeptide(L)'
;MSEGQNVSAEHALKIAMERLLTGKTAHTDGRLTVANLAREASVSRATAYRCPDVIQAFQKEIKNRNGRQSASTAQRSKIAALNAELAALQTRAREDRRAAEAMINAMAQRIQALTLLAREQERQIADLHDALSRDGVVTPLRKGKFA
;
A
#
# COMPACT_ATOMS: atom_id res chain seq x y z
N MET A 1 -12.33 42.30 46.96
CA MET A 1 -11.10 41.46 47.11
C MET A 1 -11.09 40.23 46.19
N SER A 2 -11.95 40.13 45.17
CA SER A 2 -12.17 38.87 44.42
C SER A 2 -11.41 38.74 43.09
N GLU A 3 -10.88 39.83 42.51
CA GLU A 3 -10.13 39.78 41.24
C GLU A 3 -8.68 39.29 41.39
N GLY A 4 -7.99 39.68 42.47
CA GLY A 4 -6.59 39.28 42.70
C GLY A 4 -6.38 37.77 42.87
N GLN A 5 -7.38 37.04 43.39
CA GLN A 5 -7.31 35.58 43.53
C GLN A 5 -7.55 34.86 42.19
N ASN A 6 -8.32 35.44 41.27
CA ASN A 6 -8.56 34.84 39.95
C ASN A 6 -7.32 34.93 39.05
N VAL A 7 -6.59 36.04 39.08
CA VAL A 7 -5.37 36.22 38.26
C VAL A 7 -4.26 35.24 38.68
N SER A 8 -4.10 35.03 39.99
CA SER A 8 -3.14 34.04 40.51
C SER A 8 -3.54 32.59 40.14
N ALA A 9 -4.82 32.26 40.23
CA ALA A 9 -5.33 30.95 39.84
C ALA A 9 -5.18 30.69 38.32
N GLU A 10 -5.45 31.69 37.49
CA GLU A 10 -5.29 31.59 36.04
C GLU A 10 -3.83 31.30 35.65
N HIS A 11 -2.87 31.98 36.28
CA HIS A 11 -1.46 31.77 36.02
C HIS A 11 -1.00 30.36 36.45
N ALA A 12 -1.42 29.91 37.64
CA ALA A 12 -1.15 28.55 38.11
C ALA A 12 -1.72 27.48 37.16
N LEU A 13 -2.93 27.69 36.64
CA LEU A 13 -3.55 26.80 35.66
C LEU A 13 -2.81 26.78 34.33
N LYS A 14 -2.28 27.92 33.83
CA LYS A 14 -1.48 27.96 32.60
C LYS A 14 -0.17 27.17 32.73
N ILE A 15 0.53 27.30 33.86
CA ILE A 15 1.76 26.53 34.13
C ILE A 15 1.45 25.04 34.23
N ALA A 16 0.39 24.67 34.96
CA ALA A 16 -0.06 23.29 35.08
C ALA A 16 -0.48 22.70 33.73
N MET A 17 -1.15 23.50 32.88
CA MET A 17 -1.52 23.12 31.52
C MET A 17 -0.29 22.76 30.69
N GLU A 18 0.76 23.59 30.71
CA GLU A 18 2.00 23.32 29.98
C GLU A 18 2.69 22.03 30.46
N ARG A 19 2.74 21.81 31.78
CA ARG A 19 3.29 20.57 32.38
C ARG A 19 2.52 19.33 31.95
N LEU A 20 1.18 19.38 32.01
CA LEU A 20 0.31 18.29 31.57
C LEU A 20 0.47 18.01 30.06
N LEU A 21 0.51 19.06 29.24
CA LEU A 21 0.68 18.93 27.80
C LEU A 21 2.05 18.39 27.41
N THR A 22 3.10 18.71 28.17
CA THR A 22 4.45 18.19 27.92
C THR A 22 4.73 16.83 28.58
N GLY A 23 3.77 16.30 29.35
CA GLY A 23 3.92 15.02 30.06
C GLY A 23 4.81 15.10 31.31
N LYS A 24 5.09 16.30 31.81
CA LYS A 24 5.89 16.56 33.01
C LYS A 24 5.00 16.75 34.24
N THR A 25 4.06 15.84 34.45
CA THR A 25 3.13 15.92 35.58
C THR A 25 3.84 15.67 36.91
N ALA A 26 3.56 16.51 37.90
CA ALA A 26 4.09 16.45 39.25
C ALA A 26 3.09 15.87 40.25
N HIS A 27 1.78 16.04 40.02
CA HIS A 27 0.74 15.74 41.01
C HIS A 27 -0.41 14.87 40.46
N THR A 28 -0.31 14.42 39.22
CA THR A 28 -1.38 13.69 38.52
C THR A 28 -0.86 12.50 37.71
N ASP A 29 -1.79 11.65 37.27
CA ASP A 29 -1.53 10.44 36.46
C ASP A 29 -1.24 10.74 34.97
N GLY A 30 -0.98 12.00 34.61
CA GLY A 30 -0.70 12.38 33.22
C GLY A 30 -1.93 12.53 32.32
N ARG A 31 -3.12 12.13 32.77
CA ARG A 31 -4.32 12.22 31.93
C ARG A 31 -4.75 13.68 31.70
N LEU A 32 -4.99 14.04 30.45
CA LEU A 32 -5.45 15.38 30.06
C LEU A 32 -6.95 15.58 30.36
N THR A 33 -7.28 15.76 31.63
CA THR A 33 -8.64 16.07 32.10
C THR A 33 -8.66 17.40 32.87
N VAL A 34 -9.80 18.09 32.86
CA VAL A 34 -9.95 19.36 33.62
C VAL A 34 -9.76 19.13 35.13
N ALA A 35 -10.13 17.95 35.63
CA ALA A 35 -9.90 17.59 37.03
C ALA A 35 -8.41 17.47 37.37
N ASN A 36 -7.63 16.87 36.46
CA ASN A 36 -6.18 16.79 36.62
C ASN A 36 -5.51 18.14 36.44
N LEU A 37 -5.99 18.98 35.52
CA LEU A 37 -5.51 20.36 35.39
C LEU A 37 -5.66 21.16 36.70
N ALA A 38 -6.82 21.06 37.35
CA ALA A 38 -7.06 21.71 38.64
C ALA A 38 -6.15 21.14 39.74
N ARG A 39 -6.00 19.81 39.80
CA ARG A 39 -5.12 19.15 40.78
C ARG A 39 -3.64 19.50 40.58
N GLU A 40 -3.20 19.57 39.33
CA GLU A 40 -1.83 19.91 38.94
C GLU A 40 -1.50 21.39 39.23
N ALA A 41 -2.51 22.26 39.18
CA ALA A 41 -2.41 23.67 39.58
C ALA A 41 -2.63 23.91 41.08
N SER A 42 -2.90 22.86 41.87
CA SER A 42 -3.24 22.95 43.30
C SER A 42 -4.44 23.87 43.61
N VAL A 43 -5.41 23.94 42.69
CA VAL A 43 -6.64 24.73 42.87
C VAL A 43 -7.89 23.86 42.91
N SER A 44 -8.96 24.38 43.52
CA SER A 44 -10.25 23.70 43.48
C SER A 44 -10.82 23.68 42.06
N ARG A 45 -11.64 22.68 41.75
CA ARG A 45 -12.33 22.59 40.45
C ARG A 45 -13.24 23.80 40.20
N ALA A 46 -13.89 24.32 41.25
CA ALA A 46 -14.71 25.53 41.15
C ALA A 46 -13.88 26.76 40.78
N THR A 47 -12.67 26.88 41.34
CA THR A 47 -11.73 27.95 40.99
C THR A 47 -11.26 27.80 39.54
N ALA A 48 -10.98 26.59 39.07
CA ALA A 48 -10.59 26.35 37.68
C ALA A 48 -11.68 26.73 36.67
N TYR A 49 -12.96 26.43 36.96
CA TYR A 49 -14.07 26.83 36.10
C TYR A 49 -14.37 28.33 36.10
N ARG A 50 -13.85 29.10 37.07
CA ARG A 50 -13.88 30.58 37.03
C ARG A 50 -12.88 31.18 36.04
N CYS A 51 -11.96 30.38 35.49
CA CYS A 51 -11.01 30.75 34.45
C CYS A 51 -11.38 30.06 33.11
N PRO A 52 -12.50 30.45 32.46
CA PRO A 52 -13.02 29.75 31.28
C PRO A 52 -12.04 29.77 30.11
N ASP A 53 -11.25 30.82 29.96
CA ASP A 53 -10.29 30.97 28.85
C ASP A 53 -9.21 29.89 28.87
N VAL A 54 -8.68 29.57 30.06
CA VAL A 54 -7.68 28.51 30.23
C VAL A 54 -8.29 27.13 29.98
N ILE A 55 -9.53 26.90 30.44
CA ILE A 55 -10.24 25.64 30.19
C ILE A 55 -10.51 25.44 28.69
N GLN A 56 -10.96 26.48 27.99
CA GLN A 56 -11.19 26.43 26.55
C GLN A 56 -9.90 26.19 25.77
N ALA A 57 -8.81 26.89 26.14
CA ALA A 57 -7.49 26.67 25.54
C ALA A 57 -7.02 25.22 25.73
N PHE A 58 -7.20 24.66 26.94
CA PHE A 58 -6.84 23.28 27.23
C PHE A 58 -7.66 22.27 26.43
N GLN A 59 -8.98 22.45 26.35
CA GLN A 59 -9.86 21.59 25.56
C GLN A 59 -9.53 21.63 24.06
N LYS A 60 -9.20 22.83 23.53
CA LYS A 60 -8.76 23.00 22.14
C LYS A 60 -7.49 22.19 21.86
N GLU A 61 -6.51 22.21 22.76
CA GLU A 61 -5.28 21.46 22.56
C GLU A 61 -5.49 19.94 22.65
N ILE A 62 -6.35 19.46 23.56
CA ILE A 62 -6.77 18.05 23.61
C ILE A 62 -7.39 17.62 22.28
N LYS A 63 -8.33 18.41 21.76
CA LYS A 63 -9.00 18.13 20.48
C LYS A 63 -8.00 18.10 19.32
N ASN A 64 -7.06 19.05 19.28
CA ASN A 64 -6.02 19.11 18.25
C ASN A 64 -5.11 17.88 18.28
N ARG A 65 -4.73 17.38 19.46
CA ARG A 65 -3.90 16.18 19.61
C ARG A 65 -4.62 14.92 19.15
N ASN A 66 -5.86 14.74 19.60
CA ASN A 66 -6.69 13.61 19.20
C ASN A 66 -6.92 13.60 17.68
N GLY A 67 -7.17 14.77 17.09
CA GLY A 67 -7.31 14.93 15.63
C GLY A 67 -6.04 14.53 14.88
N ARG A 68 -4.86 15.00 15.33
CA ARG A 68 -3.56 14.62 14.75
C ARG A 68 -3.29 13.12 14.86
N GLN A 69 -3.56 12.51 16.02
CA GLN A 69 -3.36 11.08 16.23
C GLN A 69 -4.28 10.24 15.33
N SER A 70 -5.56 10.62 15.23
CA SER A 70 -6.51 9.97 14.33
C SER A 70 -6.08 10.06 12.87
N ALA A 71 -5.68 11.25 12.42
CA ALA A 71 -5.18 11.45 11.05
C ALA A 71 -3.94 10.59 10.77
N SER A 72 -2.98 10.55 11.71
CA SER A 72 -1.77 9.73 11.57
C SER A 72 -2.08 8.23 11.50
N THR A 73 -3.08 7.76 12.24
CA THR A 73 -3.49 6.34 12.24
C THR A 73 -4.14 5.98 10.92
N ALA A 74 -5.04 6.82 10.42
CA ALA A 74 -5.68 6.65 9.11
C ALA A 74 -4.68 6.70 7.95
N GLN A 75 -3.66 7.56 8.05
CA GLN A 75 -2.57 7.60 7.07
C GLN A 75 -1.75 6.31 7.07
N ARG A 76 -1.37 5.80 8.26
CA ARG A 76 -0.64 4.53 8.38
C ARG A 76 -1.44 3.35 7.83
N SER A 77 -2.75 3.28 8.11
CA SER A 77 -3.60 2.21 7.57
C SER A 77 -3.71 2.29 6.05
N LYS A 78 -3.81 3.50 5.48
CA LYS A 78 -3.82 3.69 4.02
C LYS A 78 -2.50 3.26 3.37
N ILE A 79 -1.36 3.60 3.98
CA ILE A 79 -0.04 3.16 3.49
C ILE A 79 0.05 1.63 3.53
N ALA A 80 -0.39 0.99 4.60
CA ALA A 80 -0.39 -0.47 4.72
C ALA A 80 -1.27 -1.13 3.63
N ALA A 81 -2.46 -0.60 3.38
CA ALA A 81 -3.36 -1.09 2.34
C ALA A 81 -2.75 -0.95 0.93
N LEU A 82 -2.19 0.22 0.61
CA LEU A 82 -1.55 0.46 -0.69
C LEU A 82 -0.32 -0.44 -0.90
N ASN A 83 0.48 -0.69 0.14
CA ASN A 83 1.60 -1.61 0.04
C ASN A 83 1.15 -3.06 -0.21
N ALA A 84 0.05 -3.49 0.42
CA ALA A 84 -0.52 -4.81 0.16
C ALA A 84 -1.04 -4.94 -1.29
N GLU A 85 -1.70 -3.90 -1.80
CA GLU A 85 -2.15 -3.85 -3.19
C GLU A 85 -0.98 -3.90 -4.19
N LEU A 86 0.08 -3.12 -3.94
CA LEU A 86 1.30 -3.17 -4.75
C LEU A 86 1.93 -4.56 -4.76
N ALA A 87 2.01 -5.23 -3.60
CA ALA A 87 2.54 -6.58 -3.52
C ALA A 87 1.70 -7.61 -4.32
N ALA A 88 0.37 -7.48 -4.27
CA ALA A 88 -0.54 -8.32 -5.04
C ALA A 88 -0.38 -8.10 -6.55
N LEU A 89 -0.32 -6.83 -6.99
CA LEU A 89 -0.10 -6.48 -8.40
C LEU A 89 1.24 -6.98 -8.92
N GLN A 90 2.32 -6.85 -8.13
CA GLN A 90 3.63 -7.37 -8.49
C GLN A 90 3.64 -8.90 -8.62
N THR A 91 2.92 -9.61 -7.75
CA THR A 91 2.79 -11.06 -7.82
C THR A 91 2.10 -11.48 -9.11
N ARG A 92 0.95 -10.85 -9.42
CA ARG A 92 0.21 -11.10 -10.66
C ARG A 92 1.05 -10.80 -11.90
N ALA A 93 1.74 -9.66 -11.93
CA ALA A 93 2.61 -9.31 -13.06
C ALA A 93 3.75 -10.32 -13.26
N ARG A 94 4.30 -10.88 -12.18
CA ARG A 94 5.31 -11.94 -12.26
C ARG A 94 4.74 -13.24 -12.81
N GLU A 95 3.52 -13.62 -12.40
CA GLU A 95 2.83 -14.81 -12.91
C GLU A 95 2.53 -14.67 -14.40
N ASP A 96 1.96 -13.54 -14.81
CA ASP A 96 1.66 -13.23 -16.22
C ASP A 96 2.93 -13.28 -17.08
N ARG A 97 4.03 -12.69 -16.58
CA ARG A 97 5.32 -12.75 -17.27
C ARG A 97 5.86 -14.16 -17.40
N ARG A 98 5.80 -14.97 -16.34
CA ARG A 98 6.22 -16.38 -16.39
C ARG A 98 5.38 -17.19 -17.38
N ALA A 99 4.08 -16.96 -17.42
CA ALA A 99 3.18 -17.63 -18.37
C ALA A 99 3.53 -17.25 -19.82
N ALA A 100 3.79 -15.97 -20.09
CA ALA A 100 4.22 -15.50 -21.40
C ALA A 100 5.56 -16.10 -21.82
N GLU A 101 6.56 -16.12 -20.93
CA GLU A 101 7.87 -16.73 -21.18
C GLU A 101 7.74 -18.24 -21.46
N ALA A 102 6.90 -18.96 -20.71
CA ALA A 102 6.63 -20.37 -20.94
C ALA A 102 5.99 -20.62 -22.33
N MET A 103 5.03 -19.78 -22.73
CA MET A 103 4.38 -19.86 -24.04
C MET A 103 5.36 -19.60 -25.19
N ILE A 104 6.22 -18.58 -25.06
CA ILE A 104 7.26 -18.27 -26.05
C ILE A 104 8.21 -19.46 -26.21
N ASN A 105 8.65 -20.06 -25.11
CA ASN A 105 9.54 -21.22 -25.15
C ASN A 105 8.87 -22.42 -25.83
N ALA A 106 7.61 -22.70 -25.52
CA ALA A 106 6.85 -23.78 -26.16
C ALA A 106 6.68 -23.54 -27.67
N MET A 107 6.40 -22.30 -28.08
CA MET A 107 6.33 -21.93 -29.50
C MET A 107 7.67 -22.11 -30.20
N ALA A 108 8.77 -21.65 -29.59
CA ALA A 108 10.12 -21.82 -30.13
C ALA A 108 10.47 -23.30 -30.36
N GLN A 109 10.17 -24.16 -29.37
CA GLN A 109 10.35 -25.61 -29.50
C GLN A 109 9.52 -26.20 -30.65
N ARG A 110 8.26 -25.78 -30.80
CA ARG A 110 7.40 -26.23 -31.90
C ARG A 110 7.92 -25.79 -33.27
N ILE A 111 8.40 -24.55 -33.39
CA ILE A 111 9.02 -24.04 -34.63
C ILE A 111 10.26 -24.87 -35.00
N GLN A 112 11.10 -25.19 -34.01
CA GLN A 112 12.28 -26.03 -34.23
C GLN A 112 11.90 -27.44 -34.72
N ALA A 113 10.94 -28.08 -34.07
CA ALA A 113 10.45 -29.40 -34.47
C ALA A 113 9.87 -29.40 -35.90
N LEU A 114 9.05 -28.40 -36.23
CA LEU A 114 8.48 -28.26 -37.57
C LEU A 114 9.55 -28.00 -38.63
N THR A 115 10.60 -27.25 -38.29
CA THR A 115 11.73 -26.98 -39.20
C THR A 115 12.50 -28.27 -39.52
N LEU A 116 12.70 -29.14 -38.52
CA LEU A 116 13.33 -30.44 -38.74
C LEU A 116 12.48 -31.36 -39.60
N LEU A 117 11.17 -31.42 -39.34
CA LEU A 117 10.23 -32.21 -40.13
C LEU A 117 10.16 -31.72 -41.58
N ALA A 118 10.12 -30.40 -41.81
CA ALA A 118 10.11 -29.83 -43.15
C ALA A 118 11.37 -30.23 -43.94
N ARG A 119 12.55 -30.14 -43.32
CA ARG A 119 13.82 -30.57 -43.94
C ARG A 119 13.83 -32.05 -44.30
N GLU A 120 13.26 -32.89 -43.43
CA GLU A 120 13.16 -34.32 -43.69
C GLU A 120 12.20 -34.62 -44.84
N GLN A 121 11.05 -33.95 -44.89
CA GLN A 121 10.12 -34.05 -46.01
C GLN A 121 10.75 -33.60 -47.33
N GLU A 122 11.51 -32.50 -47.33
CA GLU A 122 12.23 -32.01 -48.52
C GLU A 122 13.22 -33.05 -49.04
N ARG A 123 13.96 -33.73 -48.15
CA ARG A 123 14.86 -34.83 -48.52
C ARG A 123 14.11 -36.01 -49.13
N GLN A 124 13.04 -36.47 -48.47
CA GLN A 124 12.22 -37.58 -48.97
C GLN A 124 11.64 -37.29 -50.36
N ILE A 125 11.18 -36.05 -50.58
CA ILE A 125 10.69 -35.62 -51.90
C ILE A 125 11.81 -35.67 -52.95
N ALA A 126 13.01 -35.20 -52.61
CA ALA A 126 14.17 -35.24 -53.51
C ALA A 126 14.58 -36.67 -53.86
N ASP A 127 14.65 -37.56 -52.86
CA ASP A 127 15.00 -38.98 -53.06
C ASP A 127 13.96 -39.71 -53.93
N LEU A 128 12.66 -39.46 -53.69
CA LEU A 128 11.59 -40.00 -54.52
C LEU A 128 11.66 -39.49 -55.96
N HIS A 129 11.96 -38.21 -56.17
CA HIS A 129 12.14 -37.66 -57.51
C HIS A 129 13.33 -38.29 -58.25
N ASP A 130 14.45 -38.54 -57.57
CA ASP A 130 15.62 -39.20 -58.16
C ASP A 130 15.31 -40.67 -58.51
N ALA A 131 14.66 -41.42 -57.61
CA ALA A 131 14.23 -42.79 -57.87
C ALA A 131 13.27 -42.89 -59.07
N LEU A 132 12.25 -42.02 -59.12
CA LEU A 132 11.31 -41.95 -60.24
C LEU A 132 11.98 -41.58 -61.56
N SER A 133 13.02 -40.74 -61.53
CA SER A 133 13.79 -40.37 -62.73
C SER A 133 14.61 -41.55 -63.28
N ARG A 134 15.03 -42.49 -62.42
CA ARG A 134 15.79 -43.69 -62.81
C ARG A 134 14.91 -44.82 -63.33
N ASP A 135 13.75 -45.06 -62.71
CA ASP A 135 12.86 -46.18 -63.04
C ASP A 135 11.85 -45.87 -64.17
N GLY A 136 11.80 -44.62 -64.64
CA GLY A 136 11.36 -44.30 -65.99
C GLY A 136 9.87 -44.47 -66.29
N VAL A 137 8.94 -44.21 -65.36
CA VAL A 137 7.56 -43.84 -65.70
C VAL A 137 6.99 -42.87 -64.65
N VAL A 138 7.00 -41.57 -64.95
CA VAL A 138 6.35 -40.54 -64.12
C VAL A 138 5.02 -40.13 -64.75
N THR A 139 3.90 -40.46 -64.10
CA THR A 139 2.57 -39.96 -64.50
C THR A 139 2.26 -38.69 -63.70
N PRO A 140 2.12 -37.51 -64.33
CA PRO A 140 1.84 -36.28 -63.61
C PRO A 140 0.47 -36.34 -62.93
N LEU A 141 0.42 -36.02 -61.63
CA LEU A 141 -0.83 -35.89 -60.89
C LEU A 141 -1.63 -34.71 -61.44
N ARG A 142 -2.82 -35.00 -61.96
CA ARG A 142 -3.75 -34.00 -62.49
C ARG A 142 -4.11 -33.03 -61.37
N LYS A 143 -3.71 -31.75 -61.48
CA LYS A 143 -4.06 -30.71 -60.50
C LYS A 143 -5.59 -30.58 -60.44
N GLY A 144 -6.18 -31.00 -59.32
CA GLY A 144 -7.58 -30.75 -59.01
C GLY A 144 -7.79 -29.25 -58.85
N LYS A 145 -8.84 -28.71 -59.50
CA LYS A 145 -9.27 -27.32 -59.29
C LYS A 145 -9.70 -27.18 -57.83
N PHE A 146 -8.90 -26.48 -57.03
CA PHE A 146 -9.35 -25.98 -55.74
C PHE A 146 -10.31 -24.81 -56.02
N ALA A 147 -11.58 -25.00 -55.70
CA ALA A 147 -12.64 -23.99 -55.74
C ALA A 147 -12.71 -23.26 -54.39
#